data_AF-A0A5E7C830-F1
#
_entry.id   AF-A0A5E7C830-F1
#
_cell.length_a   1.000
_cell.length_b   1.000
_cell.length_c   1.000
_cell.angle_alpha   90.00
_cell.angle_beta   90.00
_cell.angle_gamma   90.00
#
_symmetry.space_group_name_H-M   'P 1'
#
loop_
_entity.id
_entity.type
_entity.pdbx_description
1 polymer ?
#
loop_
_entity_poly.entity_id
_entity_poly.type
_entity_poly.pdbx_seq_one_letter_code
_entity_poly.pdbx_strand_id
1 'polypeptide(L)'
;MKKRWIMTATAAAILALPFALLPIASRERMEAVPIEGQSSVAIQWDNSFKPASVPGAVEAHPYLAPLGQGTMHGDGFQSDTHPASGPMGTALEVRTRQGGNWLPRQCATYVYRSDGKIISMCGGLTGFRIVLIDPTTLKALAYYDLPLRPSSFQALIHRDMSLMMNDSSGGAYLFLDNQDRIVLGDSRQMIQRIALHEEGGQWRFIVEKEWDMRPHVPHDCQNYDNWFPSGACDMITTVMPDTKGHYWWLTRFGRVGTLNPETGQVRQLRLPDEEIQNAVAMDSRAVYVLSDHAQYAFAAEQDGMPQQLWRHTYDRGDERKVGTINQGSGTTPTLLGERYITFADNANSRINIVVLRRGDLKPGEQREICRVPVFTAGNSATDNSMIGWGHSILLENNSGYKSAHTQKDWDAITGGVVRVDIRADESGCDTVWTSPLKAPSSVAKLSASNGIAYYYSFDQGPQGTQDWSVVGLDFRTGKQVIKIPTGRGKVFDNNWASMSIGPDGSLYVGTTRGLVQVRSQLKSTQR
;
A
#
# COMPACT_ATOMS: atom_id res chain seq x y z
N MET A 1 -54.85 -19.01 -16.19
CA MET A 1 -53.50 -19.53 -15.90
C MET A 1 -52.35 -18.85 -16.68
N LYS A 2 -52.51 -18.39 -17.93
CA LYS A 2 -51.42 -17.75 -18.72
C LYS A 2 -50.85 -16.42 -18.16
N LYS A 3 -51.66 -15.57 -17.50
CA LYS A 3 -51.21 -14.28 -16.94
C LYS A 3 -50.27 -14.40 -15.72
N ARG A 4 -50.38 -15.47 -14.93
CA ARG A 4 -49.55 -15.70 -13.74
C ARG A 4 -48.11 -16.11 -14.10
N TRP A 5 -47.94 -16.87 -15.18
CA TRP A 5 -46.63 -17.29 -15.69
C TRP A 5 -45.83 -16.15 -16.33
N ILE A 6 -46.51 -15.20 -16.97
CA ILE A 6 -45.85 -14.02 -17.55
C ILE A 6 -45.31 -13.12 -16.44
N MET A 7 -46.08 -12.85 -15.37
CA MET A 7 -45.59 -12.02 -14.26
C MET A 7 -44.43 -12.65 -13.48
N THR A 8 -44.44 -13.97 -13.24
CA THR A 8 -43.33 -14.66 -12.57
C THR A 8 -42.09 -14.75 -13.46
N ALA A 9 -42.24 -14.97 -14.77
CA ALA A 9 -41.12 -14.93 -15.72
C ALA A 9 -40.53 -13.52 -15.87
N THR A 10 -41.37 -12.48 -15.85
CA THR A 10 -40.90 -11.08 -15.94
C THR A 10 -40.20 -10.65 -14.66
N ALA A 11 -40.69 -11.03 -13.48
CA ALA A 11 -40.03 -10.78 -12.20
C ALA A 11 -38.71 -11.56 -12.06
N ALA A 12 -38.66 -12.82 -12.50
CA ALA A 12 -37.44 -13.62 -12.53
C ALA A 12 -36.41 -13.08 -13.53
N ALA A 13 -36.85 -12.60 -14.71
CA ALA A 13 -35.98 -11.94 -15.67
C ALA A 13 -35.42 -10.61 -15.14
N ILE A 14 -36.22 -9.81 -14.45
CA ILE A 14 -35.80 -8.55 -13.81
C ILE A 14 -34.82 -8.80 -12.65
N LEU A 15 -34.96 -9.91 -11.91
CA LEU A 15 -34.02 -10.32 -10.87
C LEU A 15 -32.73 -10.99 -11.42
N ALA A 16 -32.79 -11.63 -12.60
CA ALA A 16 -31.64 -12.27 -13.24
C ALA A 16 -30.79 -11.30 -14.10
N LEU A 17 -31.39 -10.24 -14.63
CA LEU A 17 -30.72 -9.20 -15.43
C LEU A 17 -29.50 -8.55 -14.73
N PRO A 18 -29.56 -8.18 -13.43
CA PRO A 18 -28.40 -7.68 -12.70
C PRO A 18 -27.25 -8.70 -12.64
N PHE A 19 -27.56 -9.98 -12.42
CA PHE A 19 -26.56 -11.05 -12.36
C PHE A 19 -25.94 -11.37 -13.71
N ALA A 20 -26.71 -11.29 -14.80
CA ALA A 20 -26.20 -11.47 -16.16
C ALA A 20 -25.27 -10.33 -16.62
N LEU A 21 -25.49 -9.11 -16.11
CA LEU A 21 -24.68 -7.93 -16.47
C LEU A 21 -23.43 -7.74 -15.59
N LEU A 22 -23.38 -8.33 -14.39
CA LEU A 22 -22.23 -8.23 -13.47
C LEU A 22 -20.88 -8.61 -14.11
N PRO A 23 -20.74 -9.72 -14.87
CA PRO A 23 -19.50 -10.06 -15.55
C PRO A 23 -19.06 -9.00 -16.57
N ILE A 24 -20.01 -8.40 -17.29
CA ILE A 24 -19.74 -7.34 -18.28
C ILE A 24 -19.38 -6.04 -17.58
N ALA A 25 -20.08 -5.71 -16.49
CA ALA A 25 -19.87 -4.51 -15.70
C ALA A 25 -18.52 -4.50 -14.97
N SER A 26 -18.06 -5.67 -14.49
CA SER A 26 -16.79 -5.85 -13.78
C SER A 26 -15.62 -6.23 -14.71
N ARG A 27 -15.85 -6.41 -16.02
CA ARG A 27 -14.78 -6.79 -16.97
C ARG A 27 -13.64 -5.77 -16.96
N GLU A 28 -12.40 -6.26 -17.11
CA GLU A 28 -11.25 -5.37 -17.26
C GLU A 28 -11.23 -4.74 -18.65
N ARG A 29 -10.91 -3.44 -18.71
CA ARG A 29 -10.66 -2.77 -19.99
C ARG A 29 -9.22 -3.04 -20.43
N MET A 30 -9.07 -3.78 -21.53
CA MET A 30 -7.74 -4.05 -22.09
C MET A 30 -7.10 -2.78 -22.68
N GLU A 31 -7.90 -1.96 -23.35
CA GLU A 31 -7.45 -0.65 -23.84
C GLU A 31 -7.39 0.39 -22.72
N ALA A 32 -6.41 1.29 -22.83
CA ALA A 32 -6.28 2.41 -21.91
C ALA A 32 -7.36 3.46 -22.19
N VAL A 33 -8.31 3.61 -21.26
CA VAL A 33 -9.31 4.68 -21.31
C VAL A 33 -8.98 5.72 -20.24
N PRO A 34 -8.81 7.01 -20.60
CA PRO A 34 -8.55 8.07 -19.63
C PRO A 34 -9.67 8.22 -18.58
N ILE A 35 -9.29 8.68 -17.40
CA ILE A 35 -10.22 9.07 -16.34
C ILE A 35 -10.76 10.47 -16.68
N GLU A 36 -12.08 10.64 -16.68
CA GLU A 36 -12.71 11.95 -16.88
C GLU A 36 -12.35 12.91 -15.74
N GLY A 37 -12.15 14.19 -16.07
CA GLY A 37 -11.76 15.23 -15.11
C GLY A 37 -10.25 15.39 -14.95
N GLN A 38 -9.44 14.85 -15.86
CA GLN A 38 -8.00 15.07 -15.91
C GLN A 38 -7.69 16.58 -16.04
N SER A 39 -6.66 17.03 -15.31
CA SER A 39 -6.27 18.45 -15.31
C SER A 39 -5.53 18.82 -16.59
N SER A 40 -5.74 20.05 -17.05
CA SER A 40 -4.96 20.72 -18.10
C SER A 40 -4.08 21.85 -17.55
N VAL A 41 -4.04 22.03 -16.23
CA VAL A 41 -3.25 23.07 -15.57
C VAL A 41 -1.75 22.76 -15.75
N ALA A 42 -0.97 23.80 -16.04
CA ALA A 42 0.46 23.68 -16.26
C ALA A 42 1.19 23.17 -15.01
N ILE A 43 2.21 22.35 -15.24
CA ILE A 43 3.11 21.85 -14.20
C ILE A 43 3.93 23.02 -13.65
N GLN A 44 4.03 23.10 -12.32
CA GLN A 44 4.87 24.05 -11.64
C GLN A 44 6.21 23.38 -11.31
N TRP A 45 7.31 24.03 -11.66
CA TRP A 45 8.66 23.57 -11.41
C TRP A 45 9.53 24.70 -10.87
N ASP A 46 10.27 24.43 -9.79
CA ASP A 46 11.27 25.36 -9.27
C ASP A 46 12.59 25.22 -10.04
N ASN A 47 12.89 26.19 -10.90
CA ASN A 47 14.13 26.23 -11.69
C ASN A 47 15.40 26.39 -10.83
N SER A 48 15.26 26.80 -9.57
CA SER A 48 16.39 26.90 -8.64
C SER A 48 16.77 25.55 -8.03
N PHE A 49 15.85 24.58 -8.00
CA PHE A 49 16.12 23.24 -7.50
C PHE A 49 17.15 22.54 -8.37
N LYS A 50 18.15 21.93 -7.71
CA LYS A 50 19.19 21.13 -8.34
C LYS A 50 19.00 19.68 -7.90
N PRO A 51 18.43 18.81 -8.75
CA PRO A 51 18.27 17.41 -8.42
C PRO A 51 19.62 16.79 -8.09
N ALA A 52 19.66 16.01 -7.01
CA ALA A 52 20.88 15.36 -6.56
C ALA A 52 20.54 14.14 -5.72
N SER A 53 21.30 13.06 -5.93
CA SER A 53 21.11 11.81 -5.22
C SER A 53 21.23 11.97 -3.71
N VAL A 54 20.44 11.20 -2.98
CA VAL A 54 20.46 11.14 -1.52
C VAL A 54 21.18 9.85 -1.12
N PRO A 55 22.23 9.94 -0.28
CA PRO A 55 22.95 8.75 0.16
C PRO A 55 22.08 7.88 1.08
N GLY A 56 22.18 6.58 0.88
CA GLY A 56 21.47 5.57 1.65
C GLY A 56 21.55 4.22 0.93
N ALA A 57 21.16 3.17 1.62
CA ALA A 57 21.14 1.82 1.06
C ALA A 57 20.08 0.98 1.79
N VAL A 58 19.56 0.01 1.06
CA VAL A 58 18.72 -1.08 1.58
C VAL A 58 19.41 -2.38 1.19
N GLU A 59 19.46 -3.33 2.12
CA GLU A 59 20.01 -4.65 1.87
C GLU A 59 19.19 -5.37 0.79
N ALA A 60 19.88 -5.94 -0.21
CA ALA A 60 19.20 -6.71 -1.25
C ALA A 60 18.59 -7.98 -0.64
N HIS A 61 17.32 -8.23 -0.96
CA HIS A 61 16.62 -9.40 -0.45
C HIS A 61 16.62 -10.54 -1.50
N PRO A 62 17.18 -11.73 -1.20
CA PRO A 62 17.43 -12.75 -2.21
C PRO A 62 16.15 -13.35 -2.84
N TYR A 63 15.02 -13.26 -2.16
CA TYR A 63 13.72 -13.79 -2.62
C TYR A 63 12.70 -12.72 -3.01
N LEU A 64 13.08 -11.44 -3.04
CA LEU A 64 12.22 -10.36 -3.55
C LEU A 64 12.74 -9.84 -4.89
N ALA A 65 11.86 -9.22 -5.67
CA ALA A 65 12.27 -8.40 -6.80
C ALA A 65 13.22 -7.26 -6.33
N PRO A 66 14.00 -6.66 -7.24
CA PRO A 66 14.98 -5.63 -6.89
C PRO A 66 14.38 -4.44 -6.13
N LEU A 67 15.24 -3.68 -5.44
CA LEU A 67 14.89 -2.49 -4.67
C LEU A 67 13.90 -1.57 -5.42
N GLY A 68 12.79 -1.23 -4.77
CA GLY A 68 11.73 -0.38 -5.31
C GLY A 68 10.71 -1.11 -6.20
N GLN A 69 10.80 -2.44 -6.31
CA GLN A 69 9.97 -3.21 -7.25
C GLN A 69 9.18 -4.35 -6.60
N GLY A 70 9.51 -4.76 -5.37
CA GLY A 70 9.02 -6.01 -4.80
C GLY A 70 7.73 -5.91 -4.00
N THR A 71 7.40 -4.73 -3.45
CA THR A 71 6.28 -4.57 -2.51
C THR A 71 5.57 -3.22 -2.72
N MET A 72 4.44 -3.02 -2.04
CA MET A 72 3.75 -1.71 -2.00
C MET A 72 4.65 -0.56 -1.52
N HIS A 73 5.59 -0.86 -0.61
CA HIS A 73 6.55 0.09 -0.05
C HIS A 73 7.97 -0.12 -0.62
N GLY A 74 8.06 -0.72 -1.80
CA GLY A 74 9.27 -0.84 -2.61
C GLY A 74 10.14 -2.08 -2.33
N ASP A 75 10.35 -2.45 -1.07
CA ASP A 75 11.34 -3.46 -0.67
C ASP A 75 11.03 -4.13 0.68
N GLY A 76 11.92 -5.02 1.12
CA GLY A 76 11.81 -5.73 2.40
C GLY A 76 11.94 -4.83 3.63
N PHE A 77 12.62 -3.69 3.54
CA PHE A 77 12.71 -2.71 4.62
C PHE A 77 11.46 -1.84 4.73
N GLN A 78 10.56 -1.94 3.74
CA GLN A 78 9.38 -1.08 3.58
C GLN A 78 9.80 0.40 3.61
N SER A 79 10.83 0.72 2.82
CA SER A 79 11.53 2.02 2.86
C SER A 79 10.80 3.16 2.17
N ASP A 80 9.79 2.84 1.33
CA ASP A 80 9.13 3.77 0.41
C ASP A 80 10.11 4.54 -0.50
N THR A 81 11.29 3.96 -0.75
CA THR A 81 12.34 4.60 -1.53
C THR A 81 12.64 3.83 -2.80
N HIS A 82 12.71 4.57 -3.91
CA HIS A 82 12.98 4.03 -5.23
C HIS A 82 14.32 4.58 -5.75
N PRO A 83 15.19 3.72 -6.32
CA PRO A 83 16.47 4.16 -6.86
C PRO A 83 16.30 4.97 -8.16
N ALA A 84 15.24 4.69 -8.91
CA ALA A 84 14.95 5.36 -10.18
C ALA A 84 14.73 6.88 -10.01
N SER A 85 15.15 7.65 -11.02
CA SER A 85 14.92 9.10 -11.04
C SER A 85 13.49 9.36 -11.48
N GLY A 86 12.66 9.80 -10.54
CA GLY A 86 11.26 10.14 -10.80
C GLY A 86 11.10 11.40 -11.68
N PRO A 87 9.85 11.77 -12.01
CA PRO A 87 9.55 12.89 -12.90
C PRO A 87 10.02 14.25 -12.35
N MET A 88 10.81 14.98 -13.14
CA MET A 88 11.32 16.30 -12.78
C MET A 88 11.29 17.26 -13.99
N GLY A 89 11.21 18.56 -13.73
CA GLY A 89 11.06 19.58 -14.77
C GLY A 89 9.62 19.70 -15.29
N THR A 90 9.45 20.39 -16.42
CA THR A 90 8.15 20.69 -17.03
C THR A 90 7.83 19.84 -18.26
N ALA A 91 8.81 19.14 -18.83
CA ALA A 91 8.65 18.28 -20.01
C ALA A 91 8.07 16.91 -19.64
N LEU A 92 6.91 16.91 -18.97
CA LEU A 92 6.24 15.71 -18.48
C LEU A 92 4.87 15.55 -19.16
N GLU A 93 4.41 14.31 -19.20
CA GLU A 93 3.09 13.92 -19.68
C GLU A 93 2.33 13.27 -18.53
N VAL A 94 1.11 13.76 -18.28
CA VAL A 94 0.16 13.11 -17.36
C VAL A 94 -0.80 12.28 -18.19
N ARG A 95 -0.92 11.00 -17.87
CA ARG A 95 -1.82 10.05 -18.51
C ARG A 95 -2.63 9.34 -17.45
N THR A 96 -3.81 8.87 -17.80
CA THR A 96 -4.69 8.18 -16.86
C THR A 96 -5.25 6.93 -17.50
N ARG A 97 -5.59 5.95 -16.64
CA ARG A 97 -6.22 4.70 -17.06
C ARG A 97 -7.30 4.33 -16.04
N GLN A 98 -8.53 4.14 -16.52
CA GLN A 98 -9.60 3.58 -15.71
C GLN A 98 -9.31 2.12 -15.33
N GLY A 99 -9.51 1.78 -14.06
CA GLY A 99 -9.52 0.41 -13.55
C GLY A 99 -10.92 -0.18 -13.59
N GLY A 100 -11.06 -1.39 -14.16
CA GLY A 100 -12.38 -1.99 -14.41
C GLY A 100 -13.18 -1.28 -15.51
N ASN A 101 -14.46 -1.65 -15.64
CA ASN A 101 -15.36 -1.09 -16.65
C ASN A 101 -16.42 -0.18 -16.02
N TRP A 102 -17.68 -0.63 -15.95
CA TRP A 102 -18.77 0.13 -15.32
C TRP A 102 -18.61 0.18 -13.81
N LEU A 103 -18.14 -0.92 -13.22
CA LEU A 103 -17.73 -0.95 -11.82
C LEU A 103 -16.26 -0.54 -11.71
N PRO A 104 -15.97 0.61 -11.07
CA PRO A 104 -14.60 1.09 -10.93
C PRO A 104 -13.79 0.22 -9.99
N ARG A 105 -12.48 0.18 -10.23
CA ARG A 105 -11.50 -0.42 -9.33
C ARG A 105 -10.42 0.59 -8.97
N GLN A 106 -10.07 0.63 -7.69
CA GLN A 106 -8.96 1.38 -7.15
C GLN A 106 -7.69 0.54 -7.24
N CYS A 107 -6.68 1.01 -7.98
CA CYS A 107 -5.40 0.31 -8.12
C CYS A 107 -4.45 0.69 -6.99
N ALA A 108 -4.39 -0.14 -5.95
CA ALA A 108 -3.78 0.20 -4.66
C ALA A 108 -2.28 -0.15 -4.57
N THR A 109 -1.85 -1.21 -5.24
CA THR A 109 -0.47 -1.74 -5.15
C THR A 109 0.18 -1.76 -6.52
N TYR A 110 1.48 -1.50 -6.58
CA TYR A 110 2.30 -1.57 -7.79
C TYR A 110 3.59 -2.33 -7.50
N VAL A 111 3.88 -3.35 -8.31
CA VAL A 111 5.16 -4.05 -8.34
C VAL A 111 5.64 -4.13 -9.79
N TYR A 112 6.95 -4.24 -10.01
CA TYR A 112 7.53 -4.16 -11.35
C TYR A 112 8.31 -5.42 -11.68
N ARG A 113 7.99 -5.99 -12.85
CA ARG A 113 8.73 -7.11 -13.40
C ARG A 113 10.11 -6.68 -13.86
N SER A 114 11.01 -7.65 -14.00
CA SER A 114 12.34 -7.48 -14.57
C SER A 114 12.33 -6.86 -15.98
N ASP A 115 11.25 -7.04 -16.74
CA ASP A 115 11.05 -6.45 -18.07
C ASP A 115 10.37 -5.06 -18.06
N GLY A 116 10.21 -4.46 -16.88
CA GLY A 116 9.65 -3.13 -16.66
C GLY A 116 8.12 -3.05 -16.71
N LYS A 117 7.42 -4.17 -16.96
CA LYS A 117 5.94 -4.17 -16.92
C LYS A 117 5.43 -4.02 -15.50
N ILE A 118 4.29 -3.35 -15.39
CA ILE A 118 3.66 -3.05 -14.11
C ILE A 118 2.69 -4.18 -13.80
N ILE A 119 2.74 -4.69 -12.58
CA ILE A 119 1.69 -5.50 -12.01
C ILE A 119 0.99 -4.63 -10.97
N SER A 120 -0.31 -4.42 -11.15
CA SER A 120 -1.11 -3.64 -10.22
C SER A 120 -2.23 -4.45 -9.59
N MET A 121 -2.44 -4.30 -8.28
CA MET A 121 -3.57 -4.87 -7.57
C MET A 121 -4.70 -3.85 -7.50
N CYS A 122 -5.81 -4.14 -8.18
CA CYS A 122 -6.95 -3.23 -8.28
C CYS A 122 -8.19 -3.79 -7.56
N GLY A 123 -8.55 -3.17 -6.44
CA GLY A 123 -9.70 -3.52 -5.59
C GLY A 123 -11.00 -2.89 -6.06
N GLY A 124 -12.10 -3.63 -5.99
CA GLY A 124 -13.43 -3.11 -6.27
C GLY A 124 -14.52 -3.96 -5.64
N LEU A 125 -15.78 -3.67 -5.99
CA LEU A 125 -16.95 -4.33 -5.41
C LEU A 125 -16.94 -5.87 -5.54
N THR A 126 -16.34 -6.38 -6.62
CA THR A 126 -16.27 -7.82 -6.90
C THR A 126 -14.93 -8.44 -6.44
N GLY A 127 -14.27 -7.86 -5.45
CA GLY A 127 -12.98 -8.34 -4.94
C GLY A 127 -11.78 -7.70 -5.64
N PHE A 128 -10.60 -8.28 -5.41
CA PHE A 128 -9.35 -7.81 -6.00
C PHE A 128 -9.10 -8.39 -7.39
N ARG A 129 -8.37 -7.64 -8.22
CA ARG A 129 -7.90 -8.08 -9.53
C ARG A 129 -6.46 -7.66 -9.73
N ILE A 130 -5.63 -8.60 -10.14
CA ILE A 130 -4.27 -8.35 -10.58
C ILE A 130 -4.31 -7.98 -12.06
N VAL A 131 -3.63 -6.91 -12.46
CA VAL A 131 -3.56 -6.47 -13.86
C VAL A 131 -2.11 -6.31 -14.26
N LEU A 132 -1.71 -6.95 -15.36
CA LEU A 132 -0.44 -6.69 -16.03
C LEU A 132 -0.64 -5.51 -16.99
N ILE A 133 0.15 -4.46 -16.85
CA ILE A 133 0.01 -3.21 -17.61
C ILE A 133 1.32 -2.89 -18.34
N ASP A 134 1.19 -2.55 -19.62
CA ASP A 134 2.28 -2.00 -20.40
C ASP A 134 2.53 -0.53 -19.97
N PRO A 135 3.72 -0.16 -19.48
CA PRO A 135 3.99 1.20 -18.99
C PRO A 135 3.99 2.25 -20.11
N THR A 136 4.25 1.86 -21.36
CA THR A 136 4.30 2.76 -22.51
C THR A 136 2.91 3.10 -23.01
N THR A 137 2.02 2.11 -23.09
CA THR A 137 0.67 2.30 -23.66
C THR A 137 -0.43 2.41 -22.62
N LEU A 138 -0.18 2.00 -21.37
CA LEU A 138 -1.17 1.79 -20.30
C LEU A 138 -2.25 0.75 -20.63
N LYS A 139 -2.07 -0.06 -21.69
CA LYS A 139 -2.96 -1.17 -21.98
C LYS A 139 -2.78 -2.26 -20.92
N ALA A 140 -3.88 -2.87 -20.50
CA ALA A 140 -3.81 -4.13 -19.78
C ALA A 140 -3.48 -5.25 -20.79
N LEU A 141 -2.51 -6.07 -20.43
CA LEU A 141 -2.02 -7.19 -21.23
C LEU A 141 -2.65 -8.50 -20.78
N ALA A 142 -2.91 -8.63 -19.48
CA ALA A 142 -3.61 -9.73 -18.85
C ALA A 142 -4.23 -9.26 -17.53
N TYR A 143 -5.18 -10.02 -17.00
CA TYR A 143 -5.67 -9.84 -15.65
C TYR A 143 -6.01 -11.19 -14.98
N TYR A 144 -6.02 -11.21 -13.66
CA TYR A 144 -6.38 -12.35 -12.84
C TYR A 144 -7.29 -11.89 -11.70
N ASP A 145 -8.49 -12.46 -11.62
CA ASP A 145 -9.47 -12.16 -10.58
C ASP A 145 -9.22 -13.02 -9.34
N LEU A 146 -9.14 -12.36 -8.19
CA LEU A 146 -9.13 -13.02 -6.89
C LEU A 146 -10.57 -13.27 -6.41
N PRO A 147 -10.76 -14.24 -5.50
CA PRO A 147 -12.08 -14.54 -4.94
C PRO A 147 -12.69 -13.31 -4.24
N LEU A 148 -14.02 -13.28 -4.17
CA LEU A 148 -14.73 -12.23 -3.45
C LEU A 148 -14.35 -12.26 -1.96
N ARG A 149 -14.16 -11.08 -1.37
CA ARG A 149 -13.85 -10.96 0.06
C ARG A 149 -15.14 -10.93 0.89
N PRO A 150 -15.16 -11.56 2.08
CA PRO A 150 -16.25 -11.40 3.05
C PRO A 150 -16.64 -9.94 3.30
N SER A 151 -15.65 -9.05 3.45
CA SER A 151 -15.89 -7.61 3.63
C SER A 151 -16.56 -6.93 2.44
N SER A 152 -16.36 -7.44 1.22
CA SER A 152 -17.02 -6.92 0.02
C SER A 152 -18.51 -7.29 0.02
N PHE A 153 -18.82 -8.50 0.46
CA PHE A 153 -20.20 -8.93 0.67
C PHE A 153 -20.87 -8.15 1.81
N GLN A 154 -20.20 -8.01 2.95
CA GLN A 154 -20.66 -7.23 4.10
C GLN A 154 -20.94 -5.77 3.73
N ALA A 155 -20.03 -5.12 3.01
CA ALA A 155 -20.22 -3.75 2.54
C ALA A 155 -21.48 -3.60 1.67
N LEU A 156 -21.79 -4.60 0.84
CA LEU A 156 -22.99 -4.60 0.01
C LEU A 156 -24.27 -4.74 0.85
N ILE A 157 -24.33 -5.71 1.76
CA ILE A 157 -25.53 -5.97 2.58
C ILE A 157 -25.78 -4.85 3.60
N HIS A 158 -24.73 -4.28 4.19
CA HIS A 158 -24.82 -3.20 5.17
C HIS A 158 -24.86 -1.80 4.53
N ARG A 159 -24.63 -1.71 3.20
CA ARG A 159 -24.49 -0.45 2.46
C ARG A 159 -23.42 0.48 3.06
N ASP A 160 -22.37 -0.12 3.58
CA ASP A 160 -21.25 0.57 4.23
C ASP A 160 -19.93 0.16 3.56
N MET A 161 -19.46 1.03 2.66
CA MET A 161 -18.20 0.81 1.95
C MET A 161 -16.98 0.83 2.87
N SER A 162 -17.08 1.39 4.09
CA SER A 162 -15.95 1.44 5.01
C SER A 162 -15.51 0.04 5.46
N LEU A 163 -16.41 -0.93 5.53
CA LEU A 163 -16.09 -2.33 5.84
C LEU A 163 -15.13 -2.94 4.82
N MET A 164 -15.28 -2.60 3.53
CA MET A 164 -14.40 -3.07 2.46
C MET A 164 -13.07 -2.29 2.41
N MET A 165 -13.11 -1.00 2.74
CA MET A 165 -11.93 -0.12 2.68
C MET A 165 -11.00 -0.30 3.88
N ASN A 166 -11.54 -0.62 5.06
CA ASN A 166 -10.79 -0.85 6.30
C ASN A 166 -10.26 -2.29 6.41
N ASP A 167 -10.59 -3.15 5.43
CA ASP A 167 -10.14 -4.53 5.35
C ASP A 167 -9.03 -4.66 4.31
N SER A 168 -7.80 -4.87 4.79
CA SER A 168 -6.61 -5.14 3.97
C SER A 168 -6.46 -6.63 3.62
N SER A 169 -7.32 -7.50 4.17
CA SER A 169 -7.19 -8.95 3.95
C SER A 169 -7.56 -9.39 2.53
N GLY A 170 -7.03 -10.56 2.15
CA GLY A 170 -7.31 -11.18 0.86
C GLY A 170 -6.51 -10.62 -0.33
N GLY A 171 -5.30 -10.10 -0.06
CA GLY A 171 -4.30 -9.85 -1.10
C GLY A 171 -3.79 -8.41 -1.25
N ALA A 172 -4.09 -7.49 -0.32
CA ALA A 172 -3.62 -6.11 -0.43
C ALA A 172 -2.08 -6.00 -0.36
N TYR A 173 -1.46 -6.77 0.55
CA TYR A 173 -0.01 -6.86 0.69
C TYR A 173 0.52 -8.14 0.03
N LEU A 174 0.69 -8.05 -1.29
CA LEU A 174 1.44 -9.02 -2.08
C LEU A 174 2.93 -8.65 -2.13
N PHE A 175 3.76 -9.62 -2.51
CA PHE A 175 5.10 -9.34 -3.00
C PHE A 175 5.33 -9.93 -4.39
N LEU A 176 6.29 -9.33 -5.11
CA LEU A 176 6.89 -9.90 -6.31
C LEU A 176 8.23 -10.50 -5.94
N ASP A 177 8.41 -11.78 -6.27
CA ASP A 177 9.66 -12.47 -5.99
C ASP A 177 10.74 -12.16 -7.04
N ASN A 178 11.94 -12.68 -6.80
CA ASN A 178 13.10 -12.50 -7.69
C ASN A 178 12.98 -13.22 -9.06
N GLN A 179 11.85 -13.86 -9.35
CA GLN A 179 11.54 -14.58 -10.59
C GLN A 179 10.30 -14.01 -11.30
N ASP A 180 9.89 -12.79 -10.95
CA ASP A 180 8.69 -12.12 -11.46
C ASP A 180 7.37 -12.87 -11.18
N ARG A 181 7.32 -13.62 -10.07
CA ARG A 181 6.09 -14.30 -9.62
C ARG A 181 5.48 -13.56 -8.44
N ILE A 182 4.17 -13.45 -8.47
CA ILE A 182 3.38 -12.81 -7.44
C ILE A 182 3.10 -13.84 -6.35
N VAL A 183 3.27 -13.44 -5.09
CA VAL A 183 2.87 -14.26 -3.95
C VAL A 183 1.96 -13.45 -3.02
N LEU A 184 0.83 -14.04 -2.67
CA LEU A 184 -0.19 -13.42 -1.81
C LEU A 184 -1.06 -14.47 -1.12
N GLY A 185 -1.77 -14.05 -0.07
CA GLY A 185 -2.89 -14.79 0.52
C GLY A 185 -4.22 -14.28 -0.03
N ASP A 186 -5.08 -15.17 -0.53
CA ASP A 186 -6.41 -14.82 -1.03
C ASP A 186 -7.50 -14.92 0.07
N SER A 187 -8.72 -14.47 -0.23
CA SER A 187 -9.83 -14.49 0.73
C SER A 187 -10.41 -15.89 1.00
N ARG A 188 -9.94 -16.94 0.32
CA ARG A 188 -10.26 -18.34 0.61
C ARG A 188 -9.21 -19.01 1.49
N GLN A 189 -8.29 -18.23 2.05
CA GLN A 189 -7.15 -18.70 2.84
C GLN A 189 -6.20 -19.59 2.04
N MET A 190 -6.00 -19.28 0.77
CA MET A 190 -4.96 -19.88 -0.04
C MET A 190 -3.79 -18.92 -0.14
N ILE A 191 -2.58 -19.37 0.23
CA ILE A 191 -1.37 -18.70 -0.26
C ILE A 191 -1.15 -19.19 -1.68
N GLN A 192 -0.99 -18.28 -2.63
CA GLN A 192 -0.77 -18.60 -4.05
C GLN A 192 0.56 -18.04 -4.53
N ARG A 193 1.24 -18.78 -5.39
CA ARG A 193 2.34 -18.30 -6.23
C ARG A 193 1.89 -18.28 -7.68
N ILE A 194 1.82 -17.08 -8.25
CA ILE A 194 1.25 -16.83 -9.58
C ILE A 194 2.34 -16.29 -10.49
N ALA A 195 2.63 -17.02 -11.56
CA ALA A 195 3.54 -16.60 -12.62
C ALA A 195 2.79 -15.94 -13.78
N LEU A 196 3.55 -15.29 -14.65
CA LEU A 196 3.08 -14.76 -15.91
C LEU A 196 3.79 -15.47 -17.05
N HIS A 197 3.02 -15.89 -18.04
CA HIS A 197 3.50 -16.51 -19.25
C HIS A 197 3.11 -15.67 -20.45
N GLU A 198 4.03 -15.55 -21.40
CA GLU A 198 3.84 -14.86 -22.68
C GLU A 198 4.04 -15.87 -23.79
N GLU A 199 3.05 -15.98 -24.68
CA GLU A 199 3.12 -16.83 -25.86
C GLU A 199 2.46 -16.11 -27.03
N GLY A 200 3.20 -15.88 -28.11
CA GLY A 200 2.67 -15.28 -29.35
C GLY A 200 2.12 -13.85 -29.19
N GLY A 201 2.67 -13.06 -28.27
CA GLY A 201 2.23 -11.72 -27.90
C GLY A 201 1.11 -11.68 -26.87
N GLN A 202 0.64 -12.82 -26.37
CA GLN A 202 -0.47 -12.92 -25.42
C GLN A 202 0.03 -13.27 -24.02
N TRP A 203 -0.38 -12.47 -23.04
CA TRP A 203 -0.03 -12.68 -21.65
C TRP A 203 -1.14 -13.43 -20.91
N ARG A 204 -0.74 -14.31 -19.99
CA ARG A 204 -1.67 -14.95 -19.04
C ARG A 204 -1.04 -15.15 -17.68
N PHE A 205 -1.84 -15.02 -16.64
CA PHE A 205 -1.48 -15.43 -15.29
C PHE A 205 -1.68 -16.94 -15.14
N ILE A 206 -0.74 -17.61 -14.48
CA ILE A 206 -0.78 -19.04 -14.18
C ILE A 206 -0.47 -19.22 -12.71
N VAL A 207 -1.38 -19.88 -11.98
CA VAL A 207 -1.09 -20.30 -10.62
C VAL A 207 -0.13 -21.49 -10.68
N GLU A 208 1.11 -21.29 -10.23
CA GLU A 208 2.13 -22.35 -10.22
C GLU A 208 1.94 -23.29 -9.03
N LYS A 209 1.59 -22.72 -7.87
CA LYS A 209 1.45 -23.46 -6.63
C LYS A 209 0.49 -22.74 -5.69
N GLU A 210 -0.25 -23.53 -4.92
CA GLU A 210 -1.15 -23.06 -3.88
C GLU A 210 -0.89 -23.87 -2.60
N TRP A 211 -1.05 -23.22 -1.46
CA TRP A 211 -0.98 -23.83 -0.14
C TRP A 211 -2.26 -23.52 0.63
N ASP A 212 -2.93 -24.57 1.09
CA ASP A 212 -4.18 -24.47 1.83
C ASP A 212 -3.92 -24.10 3.29
N MET A 213 -4.33 -22.90 3.68
CA MET A 213 -4.14 -22.38 5.04
C MET A 213 -5.39 -22.52 5.92
N ARG A 214 -6.49 -23.09 5.42
CA ARG A 214 -7.72 -23.30 6.21
C ARG A 214 -7.53 -24.08 7.50
N PRO A 215 -6.64 -25.10 7.59
CA PRO A 215 -6.35 -25.78 8.85
C PRO A 215 -5.68 -24.88 9.91
N HIS A 216 -5.10 -23.77 9.48
CA HIS A 216 -4.23 -22.90 10.26
C HIS A 216 -4.89 -21.56 10.62
N VAL A 217 -5.86 -21.14 9.81
CA VAL A 217 -6.45 -19.80 9.83
C VAL A 217 -7.98 -19.87 9.92
N PRO A 218 -8.62 -19.15 10.88
CA PRO A 218 -10.07 -19.06 10.99
C PRO A 218 -10.72 -18.46 9.74
N HIS A 219 -11.80 -19.06 9.27
CA HIS A 219 -12.42 -18.70 7.99
C HIS A 219 -13.95 -18.82 8.00
N ASP A 220 -14.57 -18.87 9.17
CA ASP A 220 -16.03 -18.83 9.29
C ASP A 220 -16.50 -17.36 9.21
N CYS A 221 -16.41 -16.81 8.02
CA CYS A 221 -16.71 -15.41 7.72
C CYS A 221 -18.10 -15.27 7.10
N GLN A 222 -18.77 -14.15 7.39
CA GLN A 222 -20.01 -13.83 6.69
C GLN A 222 -19.72 -13.52 5.21
N ASN A 223 -20.24 -14.36 4.32
CA ASN A 223 -20.02 -14.27 2.88
C ASN A 223 -21.26 -14.73 2.10
N TYR A 224 -21.25 -14.64 0.77
CA TYR A 224 -22.40 -14.98 -0.07
C TYR A 224 -22.87 -16.44 0.09
N ASP A 225 -21.94 -17.34 0.43
CA ASP A 225 -22.12 -18.76 0.67
C ASP A 225 -22.26 -19.12 2.17
N ASN A 226 -22.11 -18.14 3.06
CA ASN A 226 -22.22 -18.32 4.51
C ASN A 226 -22.79 -17.07 5.18
N TRP A 227 -24.12 -16.98 5.24
CA TRP A 227 -24.82 -15.78 5.72
C TRP A 227 -24.83 -15.63 7.24
N PHE A 228 -24.67 -16.73 7.96
CA PHE A 228 -24.81 -16.83 9.42
C PHE A 228 -23.61 -17.59 10.02
N PRO A 229 -22.41 -17.00 9.99
CA PRO A 229 -21.23 -17.63 10.59
C PRO A 229 -21.41 -17.82 12.09
N SER A 230 -20.82 -18.87 12.64
CA SER A 230 -20.92 -19.25 14.06
C SER A 230 -19.57 -19.34 14.78
N GLY A 231 -18.48 -19.31 14.02
CA GLY A 231 -17.10 -19.39 14.44
C GLY A 231 -16.33 -18.09 14.16
N ALA A 232 -15.00 -18.20 14.20
CA ALA A 232 -14.12 -17.07 14.02
C ALA A 232 -13.78 -16.83 12.54
N CYS A 233 -13.68 -15.55 12.18
CA CYS A 233 -13.20 -15.06 10.89
C CYS A 233 -11.91 -14.26 11.10
N ASP A 234 -10.82 -14.66 10.45
CA ASP A 234 -9.54 -13.98 10.56
C ASP A 234 -8.72 -14.26 9.29
N MET A 235 -8.64 -13.31 8.38
CA MET A 235 -8.04 -13.55 7.06
C MET A 235 -6.57 -13.13 7.00
N ILE A 236 -5.81 -13.79 6.12
CA ILE A 236 -4.43 -13.40 5.82
C ILE A 236 -4.42 -11.99 5.22
N THR A 237 -3.61 -11.11 5.82
CA THR A 237 -3.44 -9.71 5.40
C THR A 237 -2.19 -9.50 4.57
N THR A 238 -1.10 -10.18 4.93
CA THR A 238 0.20 -10.02 4.27
C THR A 238 0.93 -11.36 4.16
N VAL A 239 1.72 -11.48 3.09
CA VAL A 239 2.72 -12.54 2.90
C VAL A 239 4.02 -11.88 2.46
N MET A 240 5.16 -12.31 2.99
CA MET A 240 6.50 -11.85 2.59
C MET A 240 7.52 -13.00 2.75
N PRO A 241 8.54 -13.13 1.89
CA PRO A 241 9.53 -14.19 2.01
C PRO A 241 10.67 -13.76 2.95
N ASP A 242 11.14 -14.60 3.86
CA ASP A 242 12.41 -14.33 4.56
C ASP A 242 13.64 -14.62 3.67
N THR A 243 14.82 -14.29 4.17
CA THR A 243 16.10 -14.53 3.48
C THR A 243 16.51 -16.00 3.39
N LYS A 244 15.72 -16.92 3.98
CA LYS A 244 15.87 -18.38 3.85
C LYS A 244 14.83 -18.99 2.91
N GLY A 245 13.88 -18.19 2.41
CA GLY A 245 12.82 -18.61 1.49
C GLY A 245 11.54 -19.11 2.15
N HIS A 246 11.37 -19.00 3.48
CA HIS A 246 10.06 -19.23 4.09
C HIS A 246 9.13 -18.07 3.79
N TYR A 247 7.85 -18.36 3.55
CA TYR A 247 6.83 -17.34 3.48
C TYR A 247 6.30 -17.04 4.88
N TRP A 248 6.57 -15.84 5.37
CA TRP A 248 5.93 -15.30 6.55
C TRP A 248 4.55 -14.78 6.19
N TRP A 249 3.55 -15.19 6.95
CA TRP A 249 2.17 -14.81 6.73
C TRP A 249 1.56 -14.35 8.06
N LEU A 250 0.66 -13.36 7.96
CA LEU A 250 0.02 -12.76 9.12
C LEU A 250 -1.47 -12.59 8.87
N THR A 251 -2.23 -12.62 9.96
CA THR A 251 -3.67 -12.34 9.94
C THR A 251 -3.97 -11.08 10.76
N ARG A 252 -5.19 -10.55 10.58
CA ARG A 252 -5.62 -9.35 11.30
C ARG A 252 -5.58 -9.55 12.82
N PHE A 253 -6.04 -10.69 13.33
CA PHE A 253 -6.17 -10.93 14.78
C PHE A 253 -4.97 -11.69 15.38
N GLY A 254 -3.77 -11.24 15.00
CA GLY A 254 -2.54 -11.51 15.72
C GLY A 254 -1.89 -12.87 15.41
N ARG A 255 -2.28 -13.59 14.36
CA ARG A 255 -1.54 -14.81 13.98
C ARG A 255 -0.32 -14.43 13.18
N VAL A 256 0.81 -15.00 13.56
CA VAL A 256 2.09 -14.86 12.88
C VAL A 256 2.60 -16.25 12.58
N GLY A 257 2.85 -16.56 11.32
CA GLY A 257 3.28 -17.88 10.92
C GLY A 257 4.29 -17.87 9.78
N THR A 258 4.89 -19.03 9.60
CA THR A 258 5.74 -19.36 8.46
C THR A 258 5.09 -20.48 7.66
N LEU A 259 5.43 -20.50 6.38
CA LEU A 259 5.14 -21.57 5.44
C LEU A 259 6.45 -21.89 4.72
N ASN A 260 6.88 -23.14 4.76
CA ASN A 260 7.95 -23.63 3.89
C ASN A 260 7.36 -23.93 2.51
N PRO A 261 7.69 -23.16 1.45
CA PRO A 261 7.07 -23.33 0.15
C PRO A 261 7.42 -24.66 -0.52
N GLU A 262 8.54 -25.30 -0.16
CA GLU A 262 8.94 -26.58 -0.73
C GLU A 262 8.16 -27.75 -0.12
N THR A 263 8.09 -27.81 1.21
CA THR A 263 7.47 -28.93 1.93
C THR A 263 5.99 -28.72 2.22
N GLY A 264 5.50 -27.48 2.17
CA GLY A 264 4.16 -27.11 2.61
C GLY A 264 3.98 -27.08 4.13
N GLN A 265 5.05 -27.23 4.90
CA GLN A 265 4.97 -27.20 6.36
C GLN A 265 4.62 -25.79 6.86
N VAL A 266 3.64 -25.72 7.75
CA VAL A 266 3.20 -24.48 8.41
C VAL A 266 3.52 -24.54 9.90
N ARG A 267 4.00 -23.42 10.44
CA ARG A 267 4.16 -23.16 11.88
C ARG A 267 3.61 -21.79 12.21
N GLN A 268 3.07 -21.62 13.41
CA GLN A 268 2.48 -20.35 13.81
C GLN A 268 2.46 -20.16 15.31
N LEU A 269 2.40 -18.90 15.72
CA LEU A 269 1.98 -18.47 17.04
C LEU A 269 0.81 -17.50 16.92
N ARG A 270 0.24 -17.12 18.06
CA ARG A 270 -0.78 -16.08 18.15
C ARG A 270 -0.39 -15.05 19.19
N LEU A 271 -0.48 -13.79 18.81
CA LEU A 271 -0.46 -12.63 19.72
C LEU A 271 -1.88 -12.48 20.28
N PRO A 272 -2.10 -12.77 21.58
CA PRO A 272 -3.43 -12.68 22.16
C PRO A 272 -3.87 -11.23 22.25
N ASP A 273 -5.12 -10.95 21.86
CA ASP A 273 -5.77 -9.64 21.99
C ASP A 273 -5.06 -8.48 21.27
N GLU A 274 -4.26 -8.78 20.25
CA GLU A 274 -3.59 -7.78 19.40
C GLU A 274 -4.08 -7.86 17.94
N GLU A 275 -4.14 -6.70 17.28
CA GLU A 275 -4.46 -6.55 15.86
C GLU A 275 -3.22 -6.16 15.04
N ILE A 276 -3.09 -6.71 13.83
CA ILE A 276 -2.05 -6.40 12.85
C ILE A 276 -2.73 -5.94 11.57
N GLN A 277 -2.64 -4.64 11.27
CA GLN A 277 -3.37 -4.03 10.16
C GLN A 277 -2.54 -3.95 8.87
N ASN A 278 -1.24 -3.71 9.01
CA ASN A 278 -0.35 -3.30 7.93
C ASN A 278 0.68 -4.38 7.56
N ALA A 279 1.54 -4.05 6.58
CA ALA A 279 2.62 -4.92 6.12
C ALA A 279 3.67 -5.18 7.22
N VAL A 280 4.61 -6.07 6.91
CA VAL A 280 5.77 -6.36 7.75
C VAL A 280 7.05 -5.94 7.04
N ALA A 281 8.05 -5.52 7.82
CA ALA A 281 9.39 -5.32 7.30
C ALA A 281 10.31 -6.47 7.71
N MET A 282 11.44 -6.61 7.04
CA MET A 282 12.39 -7.68 7.28
C MET A 282 13.79 -7.33 6.81
N ASP A 283 14.77 -7.91 7.49
CA ASP A 283 16.16 -7.94 7.06
C ASP A 283 16.68 -9.38 7.10
N SER A 284 17.99 -9.57 6.93
CA SER A 284 18.61 -10.89 6.99
C SER A 284 18.52 -11.60 8.34
N ARG A 285 18.12 -10.91 9.41
CA ARG A 285 18.07 -11.45 10.77
C ARG A 285 16.65 -11.73 11.26
N ALA A 286 15.70 -10.85 10.92
CA ALA A 286 14.38 -10.90 11.52
C ALA A 286 13.26 -10.38 10.60
N VAL A 287 12.05 -10.82 10.93
CA VAL A 287 10.80 -10.23 10.47
C VAL A 287 10.25 -9.34 11.57
N TYR A 288 9.91 -8.10 11.21
CA TYR A 288 9.45 -7.06 12.11
C TYR A 288 7.95 -6.86 11.93
N VAL A 289 7.21 -7.08 13.01
CA VAL A 289 5.75 -7.04 13.04
C VAL A 289 5.31 -5.95 14.00
N LEU A 290 4.49 -5.03 13.52
CA LEU A 290 3.92 -3.97 14.35
C LEU A 290 2.44 -4.27 14.56
N SER A 291 2.08 -4.60 15.80
CA SER A 291 0.69 -4.70 16.20
C SER A 291 0.19 -3.36 16.74
N ASP A 292 -1.10 -3.29 17.06
CA ASP A 292 -1.70 -2.18 17.80
C ASP A 292 -1.19 -2.01 19.25
N HIS A 293 -0.33 -2.92 19.75
CA HIS A 293 0.22 -2.88 21.11
C HIS A 293 1.75 -2.75 21.17
N ALA A 294 2.48 -3.37 20.24
CA ALA A 294 3.93 -3.42 20.31
C ALA A 294 4.59 -3.65 18.95
N GLN A 295 5.84 -3.20 18.85
CA GLN A 295 6.79 -3.63 17.83
C GLN A 295 7.45 -4.93 18.26
N TYR A 296 7.48 -5.91 17.37
CA TYR A 296 8.14 -7.19 17.56
C TYR A 296 9.24 -7.41 16.52
N ALA A 297 10.23 -8.22 16.89
CA ALA A 297 11.06 -8.93 15.94
C ALA A 297 10.93 -10.43 16.16
N PHE A 298 10.78 -11.16 15.06
CA PHE A 298 10.72 -12.61 15.03
C PHE A 298 11.80 -13.19 14.12
N ALA A 299 12.24 -14.40 14.43
CA ALA A 299 13.00 -15.25 13.52
C ALA A 299 12.32 -16.61 13.40
N ALA A 300 12.60 -17.33 12.32
CA ALA A 300 12.16 -18.70 12.16
C ALA A 300 13.22 -19.64 12.75
N GLU A 301 12.81 -20.52 13.66
CA GLU A 301 13.61 -21.66 14.09
C GLU A 301 13.84 -22.64 12.93
N GLN A 302 14.66 -23.67 13.16
CA GLN A 302 15.02 -24.64 12.11
C GLN A 302 13.82 -25.39 11.54
N ASP A 303 12.78 -25.63 12.34
CA ASP A 303 11.53 -26.28 11.91
C ASP A 303 10.48 -25.28 11.38
N GLY A 304 10.86 -24.01 11.25
CA GLY A 304 10.00 -22.92 10.82
C GLY A 304 9.24 -22.23 11.96
N MET A 305 9.29 -22.71 13.22
CA MET A 305 8.52 -22.09 14.30
C MET A 305 8.91 -20.61 14.48
N PRO A 306 7.94 -19.67 14.44
CA PRO A 306 8.23 -18.28 14.79
C PRO A 306 8.70 -18.17 16.24
N GLN A 307 9.87 -17.57 16.44
CA GLN A 307 10.45 -17.26 17.74
C GLN A 307 10.54 -15.76 17.92
N GLN A 308 9.99 -15.24 19.01
CA GLN A 308 10.12 -13.83 19.36
C GLN A 308 11.54 -13.53 19.82
N LEU A 309 12.24 -12.63 19.12
CA LEU A 309 13.56 -12.16 19.51
C LEU A 309 13.45 -11.04 20.55
N TRP A 310 12.57 -10.08 20.32
CA TRP A 310 12.30 -8.99 21.24
C TRP A 310 10.93 -8.37 21.00
N ARG A 311 10.46 -7.62 22.00
CA ARG A 311 9.19 -6.86 21.99
C ARG A 311 9.42 -5.48 22.60
N HIS A 312 8.85 -4.44 21.99
CA HIS A 312 8.88 -3.06 22.48
C HIS A 312 7.48 -2.46 22.43
N THR A 313 6.91 -2.15 23.60
CA THR A 313 5.60 -1.48 23.70
C THR A 313 5.71 0.00 23.33
N TYR A 314 4.61 0.58 22.89
CA TYR A 314 4.51 2.02 22.63
C TYR A 314 3.19 2.58 23.15
N ASP A 315 3.05 3.90 23.17
CA ASP A 315 1.80 4.56 23.53
C ASP A 315 0.79 4.40 22.39
N ARG A 316 -0.15 3.46 22.54
CA ARG A 316 -1.21 3.20 21.56
C ARG A 316 -2.42 4.15 21.69
N GLY A 317 -2.35 5.14 22.56
CA GLY A 317 -3.45 6.06 22.86
C GLY A 317 -4.69 5.37 23.41
N ASP A 318 -5.72 6.17 23.70
CA ASP A 318 -6.98 5.67 24.28
C ASP A 318 -8.00 5.28 23.20
N GLU A 319 -7.85 5.82 21.98
CA GLU A 319 -8.81 5.64 20.89
C GLU A 319 -8.14 5.65 19.50
N ARG A 320 -8.90 5.18 18.49
CA ARG A 320 -8.53 5.34 17.07
C ARG A 320 -8.63 6.81 16.67
N LYS A 321 -7.58 7.37 16.10
CA LYS A 321 -7.57 8.73 15.56
C LYS A 321 -8.18 8.80 14.15
N VAL A 322 -8.88 9.89 13.82
CA VAL A 322 -9.37 10.12 12.45
C VAL A 322 -8.18 10.36 11.54
N GLY A 323 -8.06 9.56 10.50
CA GLY A 323 -6.88 9.47 9.64
C GLY A 323 -6.25 8.08 9.65
N THR A 324 -6.66 7.20 10.58
CA THR A 324 -6.20 5.80 10.66
C THR A 324 -7.31 4.76 10.49
N ILE A 325 -6.94 3.55 10.07
CA ILE A 325 -7.89 2.44 9.94
C ILE A 325 -8.24 1.83 11.30
N ASN A 326 -7.23 1.56 12.14
CA ASN A 326 -7.38 0.97 13.48
C ASN A 326 -6.68 1.81 14.56
N GLN A 327 -6.98 1.50 15.84
CA GLN A 327 -6.21 2.03 16.97
C GLN A 327 -4.80 1.44 16.97
N GLY A 328 -3.82 2.22 17.42
CA GLY A 328 -2.41 1.85 17.42
C GLY A 328 -1.64 2.64 16.38
N SER A 329 -0.48 2.14 15.98
CA SER A 329 0.49 2.88 15.17
C SER A 329 -0.06 3.43 13.85
N GLY A 330 -0.92 2.67 13.16
CA GLY A 330 -1.33 2.96 11.78
C GLY A 330 -0.20 2.81 10.75
N THR A 331 1.06 2.57 11.15
CA THR A 331 2.20 2.47 10.23
C THR A 331 2.64 1.02 9.98
N THR A 332 3.25 0.78 8.82
CA THR A 332 4.11 -0.39 8.61
C THR A 332 5.47 -0.06 9.26
N PRO A 333 6.14 -0.99 9.97
CA PRO A 333 7.49 -0.73 10.45
C PRO A 333 8.43 -0.45 9.29
N THR A 334 9.25 0.59 9.40
CA THR A 334 10.23 0.97 8.36
C THR A 334 11.63 0.78 8.89
N LEU A 335 12.49 0.10 8.13
CA LEU A 335 13.88 -0.13 8.50
C LEU A 335 14.80 0.89 7.85
N LEU A 336 15.82 1.35 8.59
CA LEU A 336 16.81 2.31 8.09
C LEU A 336 18.24 1.88 8.40
N GLY A 337 19.10 2.03 7.40
CA GLY A 337 20.51 1.64 7.49
C GLY A 337 20.66 0.21 7.99
N GLU A 338 21.68 -0.04 8.79
CA GLU A 338 21.95 -1.39 9.31
C GLU A 338 21.22 -1.68 10.63
N ARG A 339 20.90 -0.63 11.40
CA ARG A 339 20.59 -0.76 12.83
C ARG A 339 19.22 -0.25 13.25
N TYR A 340 18.50 0.48 12.43
CA TYR A 340 17.33 1.23 12.90
C TYR A 340 16.02 0.68 12.36
N ILE A 341 14.99 0.80 13.19
CA ILE A 341 13.59 0.60 12.83
C ILE A 341 12.79 1.79 13.37
N THR A 342 11.84 2.29 12.58
CA THR A 342 10.97 3.40 12.94
C THR A 342 9.51 3.05 12.71
N PHE A 343 8.65 3.66 13.51
CA PHE A 343 7.19 3.64 13.37
C PHE A 343 6.59 4.83 14.12
N ALA A 344 5.30 5.11 13.92
CA ALA A 344 4.60 6.15 14.68
C ALA A 344 3.87 5.53 15.87
N ASP A 345 3.86 6.19 17.02
CA ASP A 345 2.93 5.81 18.09
C ASP A 345 1.55 6.47 17.89
N ASN A 346 0.63 6.27 18.83
CA ASN A 346 -0.72 6.83 18.79
C ASN A 346 -1.05 7.68 20.04
N ALA A 347 -0.03 8.30 20.64
CA ALA A 347 -0.19 9.08 21.87
C ALA A 347 -1.28 10.16 21.75
N ASN A 348 -2.00 10.43 22.84
CA ASN A 348 -3.26 11.21 22.78
C ASN A 348 -3.07 12.66 22.31
N SER A 349 -2.04 13.37 22.80
CA SER A 349 -1.80 14.77 22.42
C SER A 349 -1.21 14.89 21.03
N ARG A 350 -0.06 14.26 20.78
CA ARG A 350 0.63 14.21 19.49
C ARG A 350 1.16 12.81 19.30
N ILE A 351 1.03 12.26 18.10
CA ILE A 351 1.80 11.07 17.74
C ILE A 351 3.29 11.41 17.72
N ASN A 352 4.12 10.40 17.91
CA ASN A 352 5.57 10.53 17.87
C ASN A 352 6.15 9.62 16.79
N ILE A 353 7.24 10.06 16.17
CA ILE A 353 8.17 9.16 15.48
C ILE A 353 9.00 8.46 16.57
N VAL A 354 8.94 7.13 16.61
CA VAL A 354 9.69 6.28 17.53
C VAL A 354 10.79 5.58 16.76
N VAL A 355 12.04 5.75 17.17
CA VAL A 355 13.19 5.08 16.55
C VAL A 355 13.81 4.11 17.54
N LEU A 356 13.94 2.86 17.12
CA LEU A 356 14.57 1.80 17.90
C LEU A 356 15.83 1.27 17.20
N ARG A 357 16.76 0.75 17.99
CA ARG A 357 17.76 -0.22 17.54
C ARG A 357 17.05 -1.55 17.27
N ARG A 358 17.19 -2.11 16.07
CA ARG A 358 16.51 -3.35 15.65
C ARG A 358 17.31 -4.63 15.97
N GLY A 359 18.63 -4.53 16.02
CA GLY A 359 19.52 -5.66 16.31
C GLY A 359 19.72 -5.93 17.80
N ASP A 360 20.77 -6.69 18.10
CA ASP A 360 21.27 -6.89 19.46
C ASP A 360 21.78 -5.58 20.05
N LEU A 361 21.59 -5.43 21.36
CA LEU A 361 22.05 -4.26 22.11
C LEU A 361 23.45 -4.52 22.65
N LYS A 362 24.36 -3.57 22.44
CA LYS A 362 25.65 -3.58 23.11
C LYS A 362 25.48 -3.23 24.60
N PRO A 363 26.42 -3.61 25.48
CA PRO A 363 26.36 -3.22 26.89
C PRO A 363 26.16 -1.71 27.06
N GLY A 364 25.13 -1.33 27.82
CA GLY A 364 24.77 0.07 28.07
C GLY A 364 23.85 0.71 27.03
N GLU A 365 23.56 0.06 25.90
CA GLU A 365 22.59 0.56 24.92
C GLU A 365 21.15 0.33 25.38
N GLN A 366 20.28 1.29 25.07
CA GLN A 366 18.83 1.16 25.17
C GLN A 366 18.24 0.83 23.81
N ARG A 367 17.10 0.14 23.78
CA ARG A 367 16.43 -0.18 22.51
C ARG A 367 15.90 1.08 21.83
N GLU A 368 15.21 1.93 22.56
CA GLU A 368 14.71 3.21 22.05
C GLU A 368 15.84 4.24 21.98
N ILE A 369 16.03 4.85 20.81
CA ILE A 369 16.99 5.95 20.59
C ILE A 369 16.31 7.28 20.87
N CYS A 370 15.13 7.48 20.30
CA CYS A 370 14.40 8.73 20.41
C CYS A 370 12.90 8.50 20.22
N ARG A 371 12.12 9.42 20.80
CA ARG A 371 10.70 9.62 20.55
C ARG A 371 10.51 11.11 20.25
N VAL A 372 10.09 11.43 19.02
CA VAL A 372 9.97 12.83 18.56
C VAL A 372 8.49 13.17 18.34
N PRO A 373 7.88 14.08 19.11
CA PRO A 373 6.50 14.50 18.91
C PRO A 373 6.36 15.31 17.63
N VAL A 374 5.38 14.97 16.80
CA VAL A 374 5.19 15.59 15.48
C VAL A 374 3.78 16.12 15.30
N PHE A 375 3.64 17.06 14.36
CA PHE A 375 2.39 17.72 13.98
C PHE A 375 1.69 18.50 15.10
N THR A 376 0.47 18.95 14.79
CA THR A 376 -0.36 19.76 15.68
C THR A 376 -1.02 18.89 16.74
N ALA A 377 -1.05 19.36 17.99
CA ALA A 377 -1.72 18.64 19.08
C ALA A 377 -3.21 18.43 18.77
N GLY A 378 -3.71 17.24 19.06
CA GLY A 378 -5.09 16.79 18.77
C GLY A 378 -5.39 16.57 17.28
N ASN A 379 -4.47 16.91 16.38
CA ASN A 379 -4.64 16.86 14.93
C ASN A 379 -3.45 16.17 14.27
N SER A 380 -3.06 15.03 14.82
CA SER A 380 -1.91 14.24 14.39
C SER A 380 -2.34 12.77 14.26
N ALA A 381 -2.27 12.23 13.05
CA ALA A 381 -2.56 10.83 12.77
C ALA A 381 -1.80 10.43 11.50
N THR A 382 -1.43 9.17 11.38
CA THR A 382 -0.79 8.64 10.18
C THR A 382 -1.24 7.21 9.98
N ASP A 383 -1.41 6.82 8.73
CA ASP A 383 -1.88 5.50 8.38
C ASP A 383 -1.23 5.08 7.07
N ASN A 384 0.06 4.74 7.15
CA ASN A 384 0.95 4.20 6.11
C ASN A 384 2.38 4.05 6.68
N SER A 385 3.28 3.39 5.96
CA SER A 385 4.73 3.40 6.24
C SER A 385 5.33 4.81 6.19
N MET A 386 6.53 4.93 6.75
CA MET A 386 7.37 6.13 6.62
C MET A 386 8.33 5.97 5.45
N ILE A 387 8.73 7.08 4.84
CA ILE A 387 9.92 7.06 3.99
C ILE A 387 11.14 6.97 4.91
N GLY A 388 11.90 5.89 4.79
CA GLY A 388 13.13 5.65 5.54
C GLY A 388 14.34 5.49 4.62
N TRP A 389 15.31 6.41 4.70
CA TRP A 389 16.50 6.36 3.85
C TRP A 389 17.74 6.90 4.56
N GLY A 390 18.79 6.08 4.62
CA GLY A 390 19.99 6.41 5.40
C GLY A 390 19.65 6.57 6.88
N HIS A 391 19.74 7.78 7.41
CA HIS A 391 19.37 8.13 8.79
C HIS A 391 18.12 9.01 8.85
N SER A 392 17.42 9.20 7.74
CA SER A 392 16.33 10.15 7.61
C SER A 392 15.00 9.47 7.51
N ILE A 393 14.02 10.04 8.20
CA ILE A 393 12.64 9.59 8.29
C ILE A 393 11.76 10.73 7.83
N LEU A 394 10.91 10.51 6.82
CA LEU A 394 9.86 11.46 6.46
C LEU A 394 8.50 10.85 6.78
N LEU A 395 7.62 11.67 7.36
CA LEU A 395 6.28 11.29 7.77
C LEU A 395 5.27 12.38 7.38
N GLU A 396 4.13 11.97 6.83
CA GLU A 396 2.96 12.84 6.60
C GLU A 396 1.88 12.72 7.67
N ASN A 397 1.03 13.73 7.75
CA ASN A 397 -0.12 13.77 8.66
C ASN A 397 -1.43 13.53 7.89
N ASN A 398 -2.09 12.41 8.18
CA ASN A 398 -3.38 12.02 7.62
C ASN A 398 -4.58 12.46 8.48
N SER A 399 -4.33 13.23 9.55
CA SER A 399 -5.38 13.65 10.48
C SER A 399 -6.54 14.40 9.79
N GLY A 400 -7.76 13.97 10.11
CA GLY A 400 -9.01 14.55 9.61
C GLY A 400 -9.56 13.91 8.32
N TYR A 401 -8.78 13.04 7.67
CA TYR A 401 -9.25 12.28 6.52
C TYR A 401 -9.99 10.99 6.94
N LYS A 402 -11.13 10.71 6.31
CA LYS A 402 -11.99 9.55 6.62
C LYS A 402 -12.00 8.48 5.52
N SER A 403 -12.10 8.89 4.27
CA SER A 403 -11.98 8.09 3.04
C SER A 403 -12.54 8.90 1.87
N ALA A 404 -12.22 8.49 0.64
CA ALA A 404 -12.81 9.10 -0.55
C ALA A 404 -14.35 8.95 -0.60
N HIS A 405 -14.91 8.03 0.19
CA HIS A 405 -16.34 7.72 0.20
C HIS A 405 -17.14 8.48 1.24
N THR A 406 -16.51 8.87 2.33
CA THR A 406 -17.17 9.46 3.49
C THR A 406 -16.65 10.86 3.86
N GLN A 407 -15.55 11.31 3.23
CA GLN A 407 -15.06 12.68 3.41
C GLN A 407 -16.08 13.69 2.88
N LYS A 408 -16.37 14.70 3.71
CA LYS A 408 -17.26 15.82 3.36
C LYS A 408 -16.64 17.16 3.74
N ASP A 409 -16.05 17.22 4.92
CA ASP A 409 -15.36 18.39 5.44
C ASP A 409 -13.87 18.32 5.09
N TRP A 410 -13.47 18.97 3.99
CA TRP A 410 -12.07 18.99 3.56
C TRP A 410 -11.20 19.98 4.34
N ASP A 411 -11.80 20.83 5.17
CA ASP A 411 -11.07 21.75 6.06
C ASP A 411 -10.55 21.03 7.31
N ALA A 412 -11.21 19.95 7.73
CA ALA A 412 -10.75 19.09 8.81
C ALA A 412 -9.37 18.45 8.56
N ILE A 413 -8.95 18.34 7.30
CA ILE A 413 -7.63 17.80 6.94
C ILE A 413 -6.58 18.84 7.29
N THR A 414 -5.81 18.55 8.34
CA THR A 414 -4.84 19.50 8.91
C THR A 414 -3.57 19.58 8.05
N GLY A 415 -3.08 18.45 7.54
CA GLY A 415 -1.82 18.36 6.81
C GLY A 415 -0.59 18.48 7.70
N GLY A 416 0.57 18.44 7.06
CA GLY A 416 1.87 18.37 7.71
C GLY A 416 2.73 17.28 7.08
N VAL A 417 3.99 17.62 6.79
CA VAL A 417 5.06 16.66 6.50
C VAL A 417 6.26 17.07 7.33
N VAL A 418 6.99 16.10 7.88
CA VAL A 418 8.19 16.33 8.68
C VAL A 418 9.32 15.43 8.21
N ARG A 419 10.56 15.96 8.25
CA ARG A 419 11.76 15.13 8.23
C ARG A 419 12.44 15.13 9.59
N VAL A 420 12.76 13.94 10.08
CA VAL A 420 13.56 13.70 11.28
C VAL A 420 14.81 12.91 10.89
N ASP A 421 15.97 13.33 11.39
CA ASP A 421 17.22 12.60 11.20
C ASP A 421 17.70 11.99 12.53
N ILE A 422 18.21 10.76 12.46
CA ILE A 422 18.89 10.08 13.57
C ILE A 422 20.32 10.61 13.65
N ARG A 423 20.74 11.12 14.81
CA ARG A 423 22.11 11.60 15.01
C ARG A 423 23.11 10.47 14.86
N ALA A 424 24.27 10.78 14.28
CA ALA A 424 25.31 9.78 14.01
C ALA A 424 25.86 9.09 15.27
N ASP A 425 25.82 9.78 16.41
CA ASP A 425 26.21 9.24 17.72
C ASP A 425 25.07 8.51 18.46
N GLU A 426 23.89 8.43 17.85
CA GLU A 426 22.67 7.84 18.40
C GLU A 426 22.24 8.46 19.75
N SER A 427 22.63 9.71 20.03
CA SER A 427 22.22 10.46 21.23
C SER A 427 20.76 10.95 21.18
N GLY A 428 20.13 10.85 20.01
CA GLY A 428 18.76 11.28 19.78
C GLY A 428 18.46 11.50 18.30
N CYS A 429 17.40 12.23 18.03
CA CYS A 429 16.95 12.58 16.68
C CYS A 429 16.58 14.06 16.60
N ASP A 430 16.76 14.66 15.43
CA ASP A 430 16.50 16.07 15.18
C ASP A 430 15.44 16.26 14.10
N THR A 431 14.46 17.13 14.36
CA THR A 431 13.57 17.63 13.30
C THR A 431 14.37 18.55 12.39
N VAL A 432 14.53 18.16 11.13
CA VAL A 432 15.31 18.91 10.14
C VAL A 432 14.46 20.00 9.49
N TRP A 433 13.24 19.65 9.09
CA TRP A 433 12.29 20.59 8.50
C TRP A 433 10.86 20.08 8.66
N THR A 434 9.91 21.01 8.52
CA THR A 434 8.47 20.73 8.42
C THR A 434 7.89 21.44 7.19
N SER A 435 6.79 20.92 6.68
CA SER A 435 6.04 21.49 5.56
C SER A 435 4.53 21.42 5.87
N PRO A 436 3.73 22.45 5.50
CA PRO A 436 2.29 22.46 5.74
C PRO A 436 1.49 21.64 4.71
N LEU A 437 2.16 20.87 3.85
CA LEU A 437 1.53 20.13 2.76
C LEU A 437 0.40 19.22 3.27
N LYS A 438 -0.75 19.25 2.59
CA LYS A 438 -1.91 18.38 2.89
C LYS A 438 -1.87 17.12 2.04
N ALA A 439 -1.31 16.05 2.59
CA ALA A 439 -1.28 14.72 1.98
C ALA A 439 -2.20 13.76 2.76
N PRO A 440 -3.52 13.75 2.50
CA PRO A 440 -4.50 13.14 3.41
C PRO A 440 -4.43 11.61 3.49
N SER A 441 -3.94 10.94 2.45
CA SER A 441 -3.84 9.48 2.42
C SER A 441 -2.73 8.97 1.50
N SER A 442 -1.67 9.77 1.31
CA SER A 442 -0.55 9.39 0.44
C SER A 442 0.20 8.19 1.02
N VAL A 443 0.68 7.28 0.16
CA VAL A 443 1.81 6.40 0.48
C VAL A 443 3.01 6.99 -0.24
N ALA A 444 3.59 8.03 0.37
CA ALA A 444 4.62 8.86 -0.24
C ALA A 444 5.82 8.04 -0.72
N LYS A 445 6.58 8.55 -1.70
CA LYS A 445 7.78 7.86 -2.23
C LYS A 445 8.95 8.81 -2.39
N LEU A 446 10.15 8.37 -1.98
CA LEU A 446 11.40 9.07 -2.28
C LEU A 446 12.01 8.54 -3.57
N SER A 447 12.33 9.43 -4.50
CA SER A 447 13.27 9.12 -5.59
C SER A 447 14.69 9.41 -5.13
N ALA A 448 15.43 8.36 -4.75
CA ALA A 448 16.75 8.50 -4.15
C ALA A 448 17.78 9.11 -5.09
N SER A 449 17.64 8.93 -6.41
CA SER A 449 18.61 9.44 -7.39
C SER A 449 18.47 10.94 -7.67
N ASN A 450 17.28 11.52 -7.48
CA ASN A 450 17.06 12.95 -7.73
C ASN A 450 16.73 13.76 -6.47
N GLY A 451 16.43 13.09 -5.36
CA GLY A 451 16.22 13.71 -4.04
C GLY A 451 14.86 14.38 -3.88
N ILE A 452 13.85 13.96 -4.65
CA ILE A 452 12.48 14.44 -4.52
C ILE A 452 11.64 13.39 -3.76
N ALA A 453 11.02 13.81 -2.66
CA ALA A 453 9.97 13.05 -1.99
C ALA A 453 8.61 13.46 -2.56
N TYR A 454 7.93 12.53 -3.22
CA TYR A 454 6.62 12.77 -3.82
C TYR A 454 5.51 12.41 -2.84
N TYR A 455 4.50 13.27 -2.83
CA TYR A 455 3.25 13.14 -2.09
C TYR A 455 2.08 13.36 -3.04
N TYR A 456 0.90 12.93 -2.63
CA TYR A 456 -0.35 13.23 -3.33
C TYR A 456 -1.22 14.18 -2.50
N SER A 457 -1.47 15.37 -3.05
CA SER A 457 -2.11 16.50 -2.36
C SER A 457 -3.32 16.97 -3.14
N PHE A 458 -4.17 17.77 -2.49
CA PHE A 458 -5.29 18.46 -3.13
C PHE A 458 -5.28 19.95 -2.80
N ASP A 459 -5.82 20.76 -3.70
CA ASP A 459 -6.32 22.09 -3.42
C ASP A 459 -7.86 22.06 -3.41
N GLN A 460 -8.50 22.97 -2.68
CA GLN A 460 -9.94 23.16 -2.81
C GLN A 460 -10.26 23.89 -4.11
N GLY A 461 -11.02 23.23 -4.98
CA GLY A 461 -11.54 23.76 -6.22
C GLY A 461 -12.95 24.36 -6.06
N PRO A 462 -13.55 24.82 -7.17
CA PRO A 462 -14.89 25.42 -7.17
C PRO A 462 -15.94 24.47 -6.58
N GLN A 463 -16.93 25.04 -5.88
CA GLN A 463 -18.05 24.30 -5.28
C GLN A 463 -17.62 23.18 -4.33
N GLY A 464 -16.45 23.31 -3.69
CA GLY A 464 -15.93 22.32 -2.74
C GLY A 464 -15.42 21.04 -3.38
N THR A 465 -15.07 21.07 -4.67
CA THR A 465 -14.35 19.97 -5.35
C THR A 465 -12.87 19.96 -4.96
N GLN A 466 -12.16 18.86 -5.24
CA GLN A 466 -10.74 18.70 -4.89
C GLN A 466 -9.91 18.63 -6.17
N ASP A 467 -8.95 19.54 -6.32
CA ASP A 467 -7.99 19.54 -7.42
C ASP A 467 -6.73 18.80 -6.98
N TRP A 468 -6.59 17.56 -7.44
CA TRP A 468 -5.50 16.68 -7.05
C TRP A 468 -4.23 16.96 -7.82
N SER A 469 -3.09 16.78 -7.15
CA SER A 469 -1.76 16.97 -7.71
C SER A 469 -0.76 16.03 -7.07
N VAL A 470 0.19 15.55 -7.87
CA VAL A 470 1.47 15.04 -7.33
C VAL A 470 2.30 16.25 -6.93
N VAL A 471 2.79 16.26 -5.69
CA VAL A 471 3.63 17.33 -5.14
C VAL A 471 4.96 16.73 -4.73
N GLY A 472 6.07 17.27 -5.23
CA GLY A 472 7.41 16.86 -4.83
C GLY A 472 8.05 17.88 -3.90
N LEU A 473 8.52 17.42 -2.75
CA LEU A 473 9.34 18.18 -1.81
C LEU A 473 10.82 17.82 -2.00
N ASP A 474 11.71 18.81 -1.96
CA ASP A 474 13.15 18.56 -1.86
C ASP A 474 13.43 17.88 -0.51
N PHE A 475 13.98 16.66 -0.58
CA PHE A 475 14.34 15.87 0.58
C PHE A 475 15.21 16.64 1.58
N ARG A 476 16.10 17.53 1.10
CA ARG A 476 17.04 18.28 1.94
C ARG A 476 16.40 19.43 2.69
N THR A 477 15.44 20.13 2.08
CA THR A 477 14.95 21.41 2.59
C THR A 477 13.45 21.44 2.92
N GLY A 478 12.68 20.44 2.48
CA GLY A 478 11.23 20.39 2.65
C GLY A 478 10.46 21.34 1.73
N LYS A 479 11.16 22.11 0.88
CA LYS A 479 10.54 23.03 -0.06
C LYS A 479 9.84 22.27 -1.17
N GLN A 480 8.66 22.72 -1.56
CA GLN A 480 7.99 22.22 -2.76
C GLN A 480 8.78 22.65 -4.01
N VAL A 481 9.23 21.67 -4.78
CA VAL A 481 10.04 21.90 -6.00
C VAL A 481 9.29 21.53 -7.28
N ILE A 482 8.23 20.72 -7.17
CA ILE A 482 7.39 20.36 -8.30
C ILE A 482 5.93 20.18 -7.85
N LYS A 483 4.98 20.64 -8.67
CA LYS A 483 3.56 20.34 -8.54
C LYS A 483 3.00 19.97 -9.92
N ILE A 484 2.44 18.78 -10.03
CA ILE A 484 1.91 18.20 -11.26
C ILE A 484 0.40 17.99 -11.06
N PRO A 485 -0.45 18.88 -11.58
CA PRO A 485 -1.90 18.70 -11.54
C PRO A 485 -2.33 17.41 -12.25
N THR A 486 -3.11 16.57 -11.58
CA THR A 486 -3.54 15.27 -12.13
C THR A 486 -5.00 15.29 -12.57
N GLY A 487 -5.91 15.74 -11.71
CA GLY A 487 -7.33 15.83 -12.04
C GLY A 487 -8.22 16.25 -10.88
N ARG A 488 -9.53 16.33 -11.14
CA ARG A 488 -10.52 16.90 -10.21
C ARG A 488 -11.50 15.87 -9.67
N GLY A 489 -11.81 16.01 -8.38
CA GLY A 489 -12.89 15.32 -7.69
C GLY A 489 -12.51 13.93 -7.20
N LYS A 490 -13.50 13.25 -6.62
CA LYS A 490 -13.34 11.96 -5.94
C LYS A 490 -12.66 10.87 -6.80
N VAL A 491 -12.87 10.88 -8.11
CA VAL A 491 -12.31 9.87 -9.03
C VAL A 491 -10.77 9.92 -9.11
N PHE A 492 -10.17 11.03 -8.68
CA PHE A 492 -8.72 11.21 -8.58
C PHE A 492 -8.18 11.07 -7.17
N ASP A 493 -9.03 10.92 -6.15
CA ASP A 493 -8.61 10.64 -4.78
C ASP A 493 -7.89 9.28 -4.73
N ASN A 494 -6.74 9.22 -4.05
CA ASN A 494 -5.96 7.99 -3.94
C ASN A 494 -6.46 7.05 -2.84
N ASN A 495 -7.11 7.55 -1.78
CA ASN A 495 -7.72 6.73 -0.73
C ASN A 495 -6.79 5.61 -0.22
N TRP A 496 -5.61 5.99 0.27
CA TRP A 496 -4.53 5.09 0.73
C TRP A 496 -3.95 4.15 -0.34
N ALA A 497 -4.31 4.32 -1.61
CA ALA A 497 -3.58 3.67 -2.69
C ALA A 497 -2.15 4.19 -2.78
N SER A 498 -1.21 3.27 -3.01
CA SER A 498 0.20 3.59 -3.07
C SER A 498 0.56 4.43 -4.29
N MET A 499 1.56 5.28 -4.13
CA MET A 499 2.33 5.79 -5.26
C MET A 499 3.52 4.88 -5.52
N SER A 500 4.06 4.90 -6.73
CA SER A 500 5.25 4.12 -7.05
C SER A 500 6.05 4.74 -8.18
N ILE A 501 7.36 4.52 -8.19
CA ILE A 501 8.26 4.99 -9.24
C ILE A 501 8.81 3.77 -9.98
N GLY A 502 8.44 3.64 -11.25
CA GLY A 502 8.89 2.55 -12.10
C GLY A 502 10.39 2.60 -12.37
N PRO A 503 11.00 1.48 -12.78
CA PRO A 503 12.40 1.43 -13.19
C PRO A 503 12.75 2.40 -14.33
N ASP A 504 11.76 2.80 -15.13
CA ASP A 504 11.87 3.78 -16.21
C ASP A 504 11.80 5.25 -15.73
N GLY A 505 11.60 5.47 -14.42
CA GLY A 505 11.42 6.80 -13.82
C GLY A 505 10.00 7.36 -13.94
N SER A 506 9.05 6.62 -14.51
CA SER A 506 7.63 7.02 -14.51
C SER A 506 7.05 6.90 -13.10
N LEU A 507 6.29 7.90 -12.67
CA LEU A 507 5.55 7.87 -11.40
C LEU A 507 4.12 7.42 -11.64
N TYR A 508 3.61 6.58 -10.76
CA TYR A 508 2.25 6.06 -10.78
C TYR A 508 1.54 6.40 -9.48
N VAL A 509 0.26 6.78 -9.58
CA VAL A 509 -0.62 7.02 -8.42
C VAL A 509 -1.89 6.21 -8.63
N GLY A 510 -2.22 5.36 -7.65
CA GLY A 510 -3.54 4.74 -7.60
C GLY A 510 -4.62 5.75 -7.28
N THR A 511 -5.76 5.65 -7.96
CA THR A 511 -6.94 6.48 -7.65
C THR A 511 -8.18 5.60 -7.52
N THR A 512 -9.24 6.10 -6.91
CA THR A 512 -10.50 5.36 -6.78
C THR A 512 -11.09 4.88 -8.11
N ARG A 513 -10.69 5.50 -9.24
CA ARG A 513 -11.15 5.13 -10.59
C ARG A 513 -10.11 4.40 -11.44
N GLY A 514 -8.88 4.18 -10.95
CA GLY A 514 -7.84 3.47 -11.68
C GLY A 514 -6.44 3.94 -11.28
N LEU A 515 -5.70 4.48 -12.25
CA LEU A 515 -4.36 5.03 -12.03
C LEU A 515 -4.07 6.29 -12.83
N VAL A 516 -3.14 7.08 -12.32
CA VAL A 516 -2.44 8.18 -13.00
C VAL A 516 -1.00 7.72 -13.27
N GLN A 517 -0.48 8.05 -14.45
CA GLN A 517 0.94 7.96 -14.79
C GLN A 517 1.46 9.38 -15.06
N VAL A 518 2.60 9.71 -14.49
CA VAL A 518 3.41 10.86 -14.87
C VAL A 518 4.74 10.36 -15.41
N ARG A 519 5.06 10.71 -16.66
CA ARG A 519 6.31 10.29 -17.31
C ARG A 519 6.98 11.46 -18.00
N SER A 520 8.27 11.32 -18.31
CA SER A 520 8.94 12.25 -19.21
C SER A 520 8.34 12.18 -20.61
N GLN A 521 8.14 13.33 -21.25
CA GLN A 521 7.76 13.35 -22.66
C GLN A 521 8.91 12.73 -23.46
N LEU A 522 8.59 11.75 -24.30
CA LEU A 522 9.53 11.29 -25.32
C LEU A 522 9.87 12.51 -26.18
N LYS A 523 11.15 12.91 -26.24
CA LYS A 523 11.58 13.88 -27.25
C LYS A 523 11.17 13.29 -28.60
N SER A 524 10.21 13.91 -29.28
CA SER A 524 9.91 13.55 -30.65
C SER A 524 11.20 13.76 -31.42
N THR A 525 11.91 12.69 -31.76
CA THR A 525 12.88 12.75 -32.84
C THR A 525 12.05 13.11 -34.07
N GLN A 526 12.04 14.40 -34.43
CA GLN A 526 11.58 14.85 -35.73
C GLN A 526 12.32 13.98 -36.75
N ARG A 527 11.56 13.16 -37.48
CA ARG A 527 12.04 12.52 -38.71
C ARG A 527 11.67 13.42 -39.87
#